data_AF-A0A3A9F3Y4-F1
#
_entry.id   AF-A0A3A9F3Y4-F1
#
_cell.length_a   1.000
_cell.length_b   1.000
_cell.length_c   1.000
_cell.angle_alpha   90.00
_cell.angle_beta   90.00
_cell.angle_gamma   90.00
#
_symmetry.space_group_name_H-M   'P 1'
#
loop_
_entity.id
_entity.type
_entity.pdbx_description
1 polymer ?
#
loop_
_entity_poly.entity_id
_entity_poly.type
_entity_poly.pdbx_seq_one_letter_code
_entity_poly.pdbx_strand_id
1 'polypeptide(L)'
;MSNDLISRNALLKKMTDRTFSSYLHEYRHYQNTVKDMPTAYDVDKVVERLEENAEYFQSEADGLAQVGNWGTAADLEGRAKAYRDAVEIVKSGGIE
;
A
#
# COMPACT_ATOMS: atom_id res chain seq x y z
N MET A 1 3.06 2.32 -21.15
CA MET A 1 2.74 2.10 -19.73
C MET A 1 3.10 0.65 -19.44
N SER A 2 4.21 0.38 -18.77
CA SER A 2 4.62 -1.00 -18.46
C SER A 2 4.01 -1.46 -17.13
N ASN A 3 3.38 -2.63 -17.18
CA ASN A 3 2.66 -3.30 -16.09
C ASN A 3 3.59 -3.93 -15.05
N ASP A 4 4.30 -3.16 -14.23
CA ASP A 4 5.03 -3.78 -13.11
C ASP A 4 4.22 -3.74 -11.81
N LEU A 5 3.17 -4.56 -11.82
CA LEU A 5 2.45 -5.08 -10.64
C LEU A 5 2.97 -6.48 -10.25
N ILE A 6 4.26 -6.77 -10.45
CA ILE A 6 4.84 -8.03 -9.99
C ILE A 6 5.22 -7.87 -8.52
N SER A 7 4.48 -8.56 -7.64
CA SER A 7 4.84 -8.65 -6.22
C SER A 7 6.28 -9.14 -6.06
N ARG A 8 7.08 -8.41 -5.29
CA ARG A 8 8.47 -8.76 -4.94
C ARG A 8 8.54 -10.19 -4.39
N ASN A 9 7.57 -10.58 -3.56
CA ASN A 9 7.49 -11.92 -2.97
C ASN A 9 7.18 -12.99 -4.03
N ALA A 10 6.31 -12.70 -4.99
CA ALA A 10 6.01 -13.61 -6.10
C ALA A 10 7.23 -13.82 -7.00
N LEU A 11 8.01 -12.77 -7.26
CA LEU A 11 9.28 -12.87 -7.99
C LEU A 11 10.29 -13.71 -7.21
N LEU A 12 10.50 -13.41 -5.92
CA LEU A 12 11.43 -14.16 -5.07
C LEU A 12 11.06 -15.66 -5.02
N LYS A 13 9.78 -16.00 -4.88
CA LYS A 13 9.30 -17.39 -4.90
C LYS A 13 9.64 -18.10 -6.21
N LYS A 14 9.35 -17.47 -7.35
CA LYS A 14 9.70 -18.01 -8.67
C LYS A 14 11.21 -18.20 -8.85
N MET A 15 12.03 -17.33 -8.25
CA MET A 15 13.48 -17.49 -8.25
C MET A 15 13.89 -18.69 -7.40
N THR A 16 13.33 -18.86 -6.19
CA THR A 16 13.59 -20.00 -5.31
C THR A 16 13.31 -21.32 -6.01
N ASP A 17 12.13 -21.45 -6.63
CA ASP A 17 11.66 -22.69 -7.27
C ASP A 17 12.55 -23.12 -8.46
N ARG A 18 13.35 -22.19 -9.02
CA ARG A 18 14.25 -22.43 -10.16
C ARG A 18 15.72 -22.56 -9.79
N THR A 19 16.09 -22.41 -8.52
CA THR A 19 17.50 -22.38 -8.12
C THR A 19 18.07 -23.78 -7.91
N PHE A 20 19.04 -24.18 -8.73
CA PHE A 20 19.86 -25.37 -8.50
C PHE A 20 20.93 -25.09 -7.43
N SER A 21 21.23 -26.08 -6.58
CA SER A 21 22.14 -25.97 -5.42
C SER A 21 23.54 -25.39 -5.72
N SER A 22 24.00 -25.45 -6.97
CA SER A 22 25.31 -24.92 -7.41
C SER A 22 25.37 -23.40 -7.51
N TYR A 23 24.24 -22.69 -7.45
CA TYR A 23 24.14 -21.23 -7.68
C TYR A 23 23.72 -20.43 -6.44
N LEU A 24 23.86 -21.00 -5.25
CA LEU A 24 23.39 -20.40 -3.97
C LEU A 24 23.94 -18.99 -3.71
N HIS A 25 25.18 -18.71 -4.12
CA HIS A 25 25.82 -17.41 -3.86
C HIS A 25 25.26 -16.30 -4.77
N GLU A 26 25.02 -16.61 -6.04
CA GLU A 26 24.39 -15.72 -7.02
C GLU A 26 22.93 -15.48 -6.67
N TYR A 27 22.23 -16.53 -6.21
CA TYR A 27 20.86 -16.44 -5.74
C TYR A 27 20.67 -15.44 -4.59
N ARG A 28 21.51 -15.51 -3.53
CA ARG A 28 21.44 -14.54 -2.42
C ARG A 28 21.68 -13.11 -2.90
N HIS A 29 22.59 -12.93 -3.85
CA HIS A 29 22.85 -11.60 -4.41
C HIS A 29 21.60 -11.05 -5.11
N TYR A 30 20.97 -11.84 -5.98
CA TYR A 30 19.74 -11.42 -6.65
C TYR A 30 18.57 -11.17 -5.70
N GLN A 31 18.41 -11.98 -4.65
CA GLN A 31 17.37 -11.74 -3.64
C GLN A 31 17.55 -10.39 -2.94
N ASN A 32 18.79 -10.03 -2.60
CA ASN A 32 19.10 -8.75 -1.98
C ASN A 32 18.82 -7.61 -2.96
N THR A 33 19.27 -7.71 -4.21
CA THR A 33 18.95 -6.71 -5.25
C THR A 33 17.45 -6.48 -5.40
N VAL A 34 16.65 -7.54 -5.41
CA VAL A 34 15.18 -7.45 -5.52
C VAL A 34 14.55 -6.82 -4.27
N LYS A 35 15.11 -7.07 -3.07
CA LYS A 35 14.68 -6.42 -1.82
C LYS A 35 15.03 -4.94 -1.78
N ASP A 36 16.18 -4.57 -2.31
CA ASP A 36 16.71 -3.21 -2.31
C ASP A 36 16.12 -2.35 -3.46
N MET A 37 15.43 -2.97 -4.42
CA MET A 37 14.74 -2.24 -5.48
C MET A 37 13.70 -1.27 -4.89
N PRO A 38 13.70 0.01 -5.30
CA PRO A 38 12.69 0.96 -4.87
C PRO A 38 11.31 0.54 -5.36
N THR A 39 10.28 1.00 -4.66
CA THR A 39 8.90 0.89 -5.09
C THR A 39 8.66 1.72 -6.36
N ALA A 40 7.72 1.29 -7.22
CA ALA A 40 7.38 2.01 -8.46
C ALA A 40 6.77 3.41 -8.22
N TYR A 41 6.32 3.65 -7.00
CA TYR A 41 5.77 4.92 -6.53
C TYR A 41 6.51 5.35 -5.26
N ASP A 42 6.46 6.64 -4.98
CA ASP A 42 6.96 7.24 -3.74
C ASP A 42 5.94 6.94 -2.62
N VAL A 43 6.32 6.04 -1.72
CA VAL A 43 5.45 5.56 -0.63
C VAL A 43 5.02 6.72 0.26
N ASP A 44 5.93 7.64 0.57
CA ASP A 44 5.65 8.76 1.48
C ASP A 44 4.61 9.71 0.85
N LYS A 45 4.74 10.00 -0.44
CA LYS A 45 3.73 10.82 -1.16
C LYS A 45 2.37 10.14 -1.29
N VAL A 46 2.35 8.81 -1.43
CA VAL A 46 1.08 8.06 -1.45
C VAL A 46 0.43 8.12 -0.08
N VAL A 47 1.20 7.91 0.99
CA VAL A 47 0.71 8.02 2.37
C VAL A 47 0.18 9.43 2.65
N GLU A 48 0.93 10.48 2.32
CA GLU A 48 0.53 11.88 2.47
C GLU A 48 -0.83 12.14 1.79
N ARG A 49 -0.99 11.73 0.53
CA ARG A 49 -2.24 11.91 -0.22
C ARG A 49 -3.42 11.14 0.41
N LEU A 50 -3.18 9.95 0.94
CA LEU A 50 -4.22 9.15 1.60
C LEU A 50 -4.61 9.77 2.95
N GLU A 51 -3.65 10.28 3.72
CA GLU A 51 -3.88 11.00 4.98
C GLU A 51 -4.68 12.30 4.74
N GLU A 52 -4.31 13.10 3.74
CA GLU A 52 -5.08 14.29 3.31
C GLU A 52 -6.55 13.95 2.98
N ASN A 53 -6.78 12.87 2.24
CA ASN A 53 -8.14 12.44 1.89
C ASN A 53 -8.92 11.97 3.13
N ALA A 54 -8.26 11.25 4.04
CA ALA A 54 -8.88 10.82 5.28
C ALA A 54 -9.33 12.01 6.14
N GLU A 55 -8.48 13.04 6.25
CA GLU A 55 -8.78 14.28 6.96
C GLU A 55 -9.94 15.05 6.31
N TYR A 56 -9.92 15.19 4.98
CA TYR A 56 -10.99 15.84 4.24
C TYR A 56 -12.36 15.19 4.50
N PHE A 57 -12.44 13.86 4.33
CA PHE A 57 -13.71 13.15 4.52
C PHE A 57 -14.17 13.15 5.99
N GLN A 58 -13.24 13.10 6.95
CA GLN A 58 -13.60 13.23 8.36
C GLN A 58 -14.16 14.62 8.67
N SER A 59 -13.52 15.68 8.17
CA SER A 59 -13.97 17.06 8.37
C SER A 59 -15.38 17.30 7.81
N GLU A 60 -15.64 16.81 6.61
CA GLU A 60 -16.99 16.88 6.00
C GLU A 60 -18.03 16.06 6.78
N ALA A 61 -17.65 14.86 7.27
CA ALA A 61 -18.52 14.05 8.12
C ALA A 61 -18.90 14.79 9.42
N ASP A 62 -17.91 15.38 10.10
CA ASP A 62 -18.09 16.10 11.35
C ASP A 62 -18.99 17.34 11.14
N GLY A 63 -18.83 18.07 10.03
CA GLY A 63 -19.69 19.19 9.68
C GLY A 63 -21.14 18.77 9.43
N LEU A 64 -21.36 17.65 8.74
CA LEU A 64 -22.70 17.12 8.47
C LEU A 64 -23.39 16.57 9.73
N ALA A 65 -22.62 15.92 10.61
CA ALA A 65 -23.10 15.47 11.91
C ALA A 65 -23.62 16.64 12.76
N GLN A 66 -22.89 17.77 12.78
CA GLN A 66 -23.30 18.97 13.53
C GLN A 66 -24.63 19.57 13.04
N VAL A 67 -24.93 19.47 11.75
CA VAL A 67 -26.21 19.94 11.19
C VAL A 67 -27.30 18.86 11.17
N GLY A 68 -27.05 17.71 11.80
CA GLY A 68 -28.01 16.63 11.98
C GLY A 68 -28.20 15.74 10.74
N ASN A 69 -27.33 15.84 9.73
CA ASN A 69 -27.34 14.94 8.57
C ASN A 69 -26.48 13.69 8.84
N TRP A 70 -26.95 12.88 9.78
CA TRP A 70 -26.22 11.70 10.27
C TRP A 70 -26.00 10.61 9.22
N GLY A 71 -26.93 10.45 8.26
CA GLY A 71 -26.83 9.44 7.22
C GLY A 71 -25.63 9.70 6.32
N THR A 72 -25.54 10.91 5.76
CA THR A 72 -24.39 11.29 4.92
C THR A 72 -23.10 11.40 5.74
N ALA A 73 -23.18 11.87 6.99
CA ALA A 73 -22.01 11.92 7.87
C ALA A 73 -21.37 10.52 8.07
N ALA A 74 -22.18 9.51 8.36
CA ALA A 74 -21.69 8.13 8.55
C ALA A 74 -21.04 7.56 7.26
N ASP A 75 -21.60 7.85 6.09
CA ASP A 75 -21.01 7.44 4.81
C ASP A 75 -19.62 8.05 4.58
N LEU A 76 -19.45 9.34 4.92
CA LEU A 76 -18.18 10.03 4.80
C LEU A 76 -17.15 9.57 5.84
N GLU A 77 -17.58 9.31 7.07
CA GLU A 77 -16.72 8.71 8.11
C GLU A 77 -16.20 7.33 7.66
N GLY A 78 -17.07 6.51 7.04
CA GLY A 78 -16.67 5.25 6.44
C GLY A 78 -15.59 5.40 5.36
N ARG A 79 -15.68 6.44 4.52
CA ARG A 79 -14.64 6.76 3.53
C ARG A 79 -13.34 7.20 4.18
N ALA A 80 -13.40 8.08 5.17
CA ALA A 80 -12.23 8.51 5.92
C ALA A 80 -11.50 7.30 6.55
N LYS A 81 -12.25 6.37 7.14
CA LYS A 81 -11.71 5.12 7.66
C LYS A 81 -11.05 4.27 6.56
N ALA A 82 -11.68 4.13 5.40
CA ALA A 82 -11.12 3.36 4.29
C ALA A 82 -9.76 3.93 3.82
N TYR A 83 -9.60 5.26 3.81
CA TYR A 83 -8.30 5.88 3.51
C TYR A 83 -7.26 5.59 4.60
N ARG A 84 -7.62 5.61 5.88
CA ARG A 84 -6.71 5.21 6.99
C ARG A 84 -6.30 3.74 6.88
N ASP A 85 -7.23 2.85 6.59
CA ASP A 85 -6.93 1.43 6.37
C ASP A 85 -5.97 1.25 5.17
N ALA A 86 -6.14 2.04 4.11
CA ALA A 86 -5.24 2.04 2.96
C ALA A 86 -3.83 2.54 3.30
N VAL A 87 -3.69 3.53 4.18
CA VAL A 87 -2.38 3.98 4.70
C VAL A 87 -1.64 2.83 5.37
N GLU A 88 -2.33 2.08 6.24
CA GLU A 88 -1.72 0.93 6.93
C GLU A 88 -1.26 -0.15 5.95
N ILE A 89 -2.07 -0.46 4.93
CA ILE A 89 -1.72 -1.42 3.86
C ILE A 89 -0.47 -0.96 3.09
N VAL A 90 -0.38 0.33 2.77
CA VAL A 90 0.77 0.86 2.03
C VAL A 90 2.03 0.83 2.91
N LYS A 91 1.93 1.21 4.18
CA LYS A 91 3.03 1.17 5.15
C LYS A 91 3.49 -0.26 5.43
N SER A 92 2.61 -1.26 5.39
CA SER A 92 2.96 -2.68 5.51
C SER A 92 3.56 -3.30 4.24
N GLY A 93 3.60 -2.55 3.13
CA GLY A 93 4.11 -3.05 1.85
C GLY A 93 3.11 -3.90 1.07
N GLY A 94 1.82 -3.79 1.38
CA GLY A 94 0.72 -4.48 0.70
C GLY A 94 -0.08 -5.42 1.60
N ILE A 95 -1.00 -6.18 0.99
CA ILE A 95 -1.82 -7.22 1.61
C ILE A 95 -1.18 -8.59 1.29
N GLU A 96 -1.16 -9.51 2.25
CA GLU A 96 -0.73 -10.91 2.04
C GLU A 96 -1.75 -11.74 1.25
#